data_AF-A0A2X4XZ76-F1
#
_entry.id   AF-A0A2X4XZ76-F1
#
_cell.length_a   1.000
_cell.length_b   1.000
_cell.length_c   1.000
_cell.angle_alpha   90.00
_cell.angle_beta   90.00
_cell.angle_gamma   90.00
#
_symmetry.space_group_name_H-M   'P 1'
#
loop_
_entity.id
_entity.type
_entity.pdbx_description
1 polymer ?
#
loop_
_entity_poly.entity_id
_entity_poly.type
_entity_poly.pdbx_seq_one_letter_code
_entity_poly.pdbx_strand_id
1 'polypeptide(L)'
;MKPSVRILMNAKTIQRIQCGECNWELEIAANTDAHIQCCPWCGWSDLDTSYLIQQGGFQEIECEKHGKMTILVPDKNINPDDFMDDLYCPYC
;
A
#
# COMPACT_ATOMS: atom_id res chain seq x y z
N MET A 1 6.81 6.67 -22.53
CA MET A 1 5.68 7.64 -22.53
C MET A 1 5.32 7.93 -21.08
N LYS A 2 5.09 9.19 -20.68
CA LYS A 2 4.80 9.51 -19.27
C LYS A 2 3.34 9.16 -18.93
N PRO A 3 3.07 8.39 -17.86
CA PRO A 3 1.71 8.13 -17.40
C PRO A 3 1.05 9.40 -16.85
N SER A 4 -0.28 9.47 -16.86
CA SER A 4 -1.00 10.37 -15.98
C SER A 4 -0.89 9.82 -14.56
N VAL A 5 -0.13 10.52 -13.71
CA VAL A 5 0.03 10.14 -12.31
C VAL A 5 -1.15 10.71 -11.54
N ARG A 6 -1.98 9.85 -10.96
CA ARG A 6 -2.97 10.30 -9.98
C ARG A 6 -2.31 10.26 -8.62
N ILE A 7 -1.71 11.38 -8.25
CA ILE A 7 -1.14 11.55 -6.92
C ILE A 7 -2.31 11.50 -5.93
N LEU A 8 -2.32 10.47 -5.08
CA LEU A 8 -3.00 10.61 -3.81
C LEU A 8 -2.23 11.70 -3.08
N MET A 9 -2.92 12.77 -2.64
CA MET A 9 -2.26 13.97 -2.09
C MET A 9 -1.28 13.68 -0.94
N ASN A 10 -1.37 12.49 -0.34
CA ASN A 10 -0.37 11.95 0.57
C ASN A 10 -0.07 10.50 0.17
N ALA A 11 1.21 10.12 0.18
CA ALA A 11 1.56 8.71 0.19
C ALA A 11 0.94 8.04 1.42
N LYS A 12 0.43 6.83 1.23
CA LYS A 12 -0.23 6.07 2.29
C LYS A 12 0.66 4.93 2.73
N THR A 13 0.75 4.72 4.04
CA THR A 13 1.58 3.70 4.65
C THR A 13 1.03 2.30 4.33
N ILE A 14 1.91 1.33 4.11
CA ILE A 14 1.54 -0.08 4.02
C ILE A 14 1.38 -0.60 5.44
N GLN A 15 0.29 -1.34 5.69
CA GLN A 15 0.06 -1.98 6.98
C GLN A 15 0.42 -3.45 6.88
N ARG A 16 1.30 -3.92 7.77
CA ARG A 16 1.64 -5.33 7.91
C ARG A 16 0.94 -5.90 9.15
N ILE A 17 0.30 -7.04 8.98
CA ILE A 17 -0.37 -7.80 10.04
C ILE A 17 0.18 -9.23 10.09
N GLN A 18 0.43 -9.73 11.30
CA GLN A 18 0.63 -11.15 11.56
C GLN A 18 -0.66 -11.74 12.16
N CYS A 19 -1.47 -12.44 11.37
CA CYS A 19 -2.75 -12.97 11.85
C CYS A 19 -2.53 -14.15 12.81
N GLY A 20 -3.15 -14.13 14.00
CA GLY A 20 -3.06 -15.20 14.99
C GLY A 20 -3.99 -16.40 14.74
N GLU A 21 -5.01 -16.27 13.87
CA GLU A 21 -5.87 -17.40 13.48
C GLU A 21 -5.29 -18.17 12.29
N CYS A 22 -5.05 -17.48 11.16
CA CYS A 22 -4.58 -18.13 9.94
C CYS A 22 -3.05 -18.17 9.81
N ASN A 23 -2.30 -17.56 10.75
CA ASN A 23 -0.84 -17.51 10.82
C ASN A 23 -0.12 -16.88 9.61
N TRP A 24 -0.86 -16.27 8.67
CA TRP A 24 -0.28 -15.54 7.56
C TRP A 24 0.24 -14.17 7.99
N GLU A 25 1.39 -13.80 7.44
CA GLU A 25 1.85 -12.42 7.36
C GLU A 25 1.22 -11.78 6.12
N LEU A 26 0.53 -10.64 6.28
CA LEU A 26 -0.14 -9.95 5.20
C LEU A 26 0.33 -8.50 5.13
N GLU A 27 0.59 -8.02 3.91
CA GLU A 27 0.85 -6.61 3.61
C GLU A 27 -0.39 -6.01 2.94
N ILE A 28 -0.86 -4.89 3.48
CA ILE A 28 -2.13 -4.28 3.12
C ILE A 28 -1.86 -2.87 2.63
N ALA A 29 -2.10 -2.66 1.33
CA ALA A 29 -2.14 -1.36 0.68
C ALA A 29 -3.60 -1.03 0.36
N ALA A 30 -4.13 0.06 0.94
CA ALA A 30 -5.53 0.41 0.80
C ALA A 30 -5.73 1.92 0.57
N ASN A 31 -6.61 2.27 -0.36
CA ASN A 31 -6.99 3.65 -0.69
C ASN A 31 -7.90 4.30 0.38
N THR A 32 -7.63 4.08 1.66
CA THR A 32 -8.41 4.58 2.80
C THR A 32 -7.49 4.80 4.01
N ASP A 33 -7.88 5.69 4.91
CA ASP A 33 -7.24 5.88 6.22
C ASP A 33 -8.00 5.16 7.35
N ALA A 34 -9.02 4.35 6.99
CA ALA A 34 -9.76 3.56 7.95
C ALA A 34 -8.86 2.50 8.61
N HIS A 35 -9.06 2.29 9.91
CA HIS A 35 -8.37 1.24 10.65
C HIS A 35 -8.81 -0.15 10.19
N ILE A 36 -7.86 -1.08 10.04
CA ILE A 36 -8.15 -2.49 9.84
C ILE A 36 -8.97 -3.00 11.03
N GLN A 37 -10.09 -3.67 10.75
CA GLN A 37 -10.99 -4.25 11.76
C GLN A 37 -10.86 -5.79 11.83
N CYS A 38 -10.32 -6.42 10.78
CA CYS A 38 -10.11 -7.86 10.73
C CYS A 38 -9.03 -8.26 9.73
N CYS A 39 -8.54 -9.50 9.86
CA CYS A 39 -7.69 -10.16 8.89
C CYS A 39 -8.42 -10.26 7.54
N PRO A 40 -7.87 -9.68 6.46
CA PRO A 40 -8.55 -9.70 5.15
C PRO A 40 -8.59 -11.08 4.50
N TRP A 41 -7.82 -12.05 5.02
CA TRP A 41 -7.78 -13.41 4.50
C TRP A 41 -8.81 -14.35 5.13
N CYS A 42 -8.95 -14.32 6.46
CA CYS A 42 -9.82 -15.26 7.19
C CYS A 42 -10.95 -14.60 7.98
N GLY A 43 -10.98 -13.27 8.10
CA GLY A 43 -12.04 -12.54 8.81
C GLY A 43 -11.84 -12.42 10.32
N TRP A 44 -10.76 -12.96 10.88
CA TRP A 44 -10.43 -12.85 12.30
C TRP A 44 -10.29 -11.40 12.76
N SER A 45 -10.96 -11.01 13.85
CA SER A 45 -11.10 -9.60 14.27
C SER A 45 -10.33 -9.22 15.54
N ASP A 46 -9.75 -10.20 16.25
CA ASP A 46 -8.93 -9.91 17.43
C ASP A 46 -7.53 -9.47 16.99
N LEU A 47 -7.42 -8.20 16.60
CA LEU A 47 -6.18 -7.65 16.09
C LEU A 47 -5.19 -7.26 17.19
N ASP A 48 -5.59 -7.21 18.46
CA ASP A 48 -4.68 -6.94 19.59
C ASP A 48 -3.71 -8.11 19.82
N THR A 49 -4.13 -9.31 19.45
CA THR A 49 -3.28 -10.51 19.40
C THR A 49 -2.47 -10.62 18.10
N SER A 50 -2.72 -9.72 17.13
CA SER A 50 -1.86 -9.51 15.95
C SER A 50 -0.93 -8.31 16.14
N TYR A 51 0.19 -8.28 15.42
CA TYR A 51 1.05 -7.10 15.39
C TYR A 51 0.76 -6.29 14.14
N LEU A 52 0.32 -5.03 14.31
CA LEU A 52 0.15 -4.07 13.24
C LEU A 52 1.40 -3.19 13.14
N ILE A 53 2.08 -3.24 12.00
CA ILE A 53 3.25 -2.41 11.71
C ILE A 53 2.94 -1.53 10.51
N GLN A 54 3.15 -0.22 10.65
CA GLN A 54 3.11 0.71 9.53
C GLN A 54 4.51 0.82 8.93
N GLN A 55 4.65 0.51 7.64
CA GLN A 55 5.91 0.62 6.91
C GLN A 55 5.65 1.02 5.45
N GLY A 56 6.62 1.64 4.80
CA GLY A 56 6.55 1.88 3.36
C GLY A 56 5.47 2.86 2.93
N GLY A 57 5.19 2.86 1.64
CA GLY A 57 4.00 3.47 1.09
C GLY A 57 3.71 3.03 -0.33
N PHE A 58 2.60 3.51 -0.90
CA PHE A 58 2.23 3.20 -2.27
C PHE A 58 1.69 4.40 -3.05
N GLN A 59 1.82 4.34 -4.37
CA GLN A 59 1.34 5.36 -5.30
C GLN A 59 0.71 4.73 -6.53
N GLU A 60 -0.38 5.31 -7.02
CA GLU A 60 -1.06 4.87 -8.24
C GLU A 60 -0.61 5.71 -9.45
N ILE A 61 -0.32 5.02 -10.55
CA ILE A 61 -0.02 5.64 -11.84
C ILE A 61 -0.93 5.07 -12.92
N GLU A 62 -1.26 5.85 -13.94
CA GLU A 62 -2.09 5.41 -15.06
C GLU A 62 -1.36 5.67 -16.39
N CYS A 63 -0.96 4.60 -17.07
CA CYS A 63 -0.32 4.65 -18.38
C CYS A 63 -1.36 4.43 -19.48
N GLU A 64 -1.36 5.26 -20.52
CA GLU A 64 -2.30 5.10 -21.65
C GLU A 64 -2.18 3.74 -22.36
N LYS A 65 -0.99 3.12 -22.37
CA LYS A 65 -0.75 1.82 -23.03
C LYS A 65 -0.97 0.61 -22.13
N HIS A 66 -0.59 0.72 -20.85
CA HIS A 66 -0.54 -0.42 -19.93
C HIS A 66 -1.58 -0.33 -18.80
N GLY A 67 -2.38 0.73 -18.75
CA GLY A 67 -3.43 0.93 -17.75
C GLY A 67 -2.92 1.39 -16.40
N LYS A 68 -3.75 1.18 -15.37
CA LYS A 68 -3.48 1.54 -13.97
C LYS A 68 -2.52 0.57 -13.31
N MET A 69 -1.60 1.10 -12.53
CA MET A 69 -0.62 0.34 -11.76
C MET A 69 -0.46 0.96 -10.38
N THR A 70 -0.14 0.12 -9.40
CA THR A 70 0.21 0.54 -8.04
C THR A 70 1.70 0.24 -7.81
N ILE A 71 2.45 1.25 -7.43
CA ILE A 71 3.87 1.15 -7.07
C ILE A 71 3.95 1.06 -5.56
N LEU A 72 4.51 -0.06 -5.06
CA LEU A 72 4.74 -0.31 -3.64
C LEU A 72 6.20 -0.04 -3.30
N VAL A 73 6.43 0.73 -2.25
CA VAL A 73 7.77 0.98 -1.72
C VAL A 73 7.81 0.52 -0.25
N PRO A 74 8.22 -0.75 0.01
CA PRO A 74 8.15 -1.35 1.34
C PRO A 74 9.37 -0.97 2.21
N ASP A 75 9.68 0.33 2.34
CA ASP A 75 10.76 0.82 3.19
C ASP A 75 10.22 1.50 4.46
N LYS A 76 10.72 1.12 5.62
CA LYS A 76 10.31 1.69 6.92
C LYS A 76 10.66 3.17 7.10
N ASN A 77 11.56 3.72 6.29
CA ASN A 77 12.02 5.11 6.38
C ASN A 77 11.42 6.01 5.30
N ILE A 78 10.57 5.48 4.41
CA ILE A 78 10.00 6.30 3.36
C ILE A 78 8.99 7.30 3.94
N ASN A 79 9.11 8.54 3.50
CA ASN A 79 8.23 9.64 3.85
C ASN A 79 7.28 9.92 2.67
N PRO A 80 6.06 10.44 2.91
CA PRO A 80 5.21 10.97 1.86
C PRO A 80 5.91 11.90 0.85
N ASP A 81 6.89 12.70 1.30
CA ASP A 81 7.66 13.61 0.46
C ASP A 81 8.63 12.90 -0.52
N ASP A 82 8.91 11.60 -0.31
CA ASP A 82 9.75 10.81 -1.22
C ASP A 82 8.98 10.35 -2.48
N PHE A 83 7.65 10.50 -2.51
CA PHE A 83 6.82 10.09 -3.64
C PHE A 83 6.72 11.20 -4.68
N MET A 84 7.34 10.98 -5.84
CA MET A 84 7.42 11.94 -6.93
C MET A 84 6.13 12.01 -7.76
N ASP A 85 5.85 13.16 -8.35
CA ASP A 85 4.67 13.37 -9.21
C ASP A 85 4.90 12.97 -10.68
N ASP A 86 6.14 12.66 -11.07
CA ASP A 86 6.54 12.44 -12.45
C ASP A 86 7.11 11.04 -12.75
N LEU A 87 6.55 10.01 -12.10
CA LEU A 87 6.94 8.61 -12.27
C LEU A 87 6.85 8.11 -13.72
N TYR A 88 7.66 7.08 -14.03
CA TYR A 88 7.68 6.42 -15.33
C TYR A 88 6.91 5.09 -15.32
N CYS A 89 6.31 4.75 -16.46
CA CYS A 89 5.75 3.41 -16.67
C CYS A 89 6.90 2.40 -16.90
N PRO A 90 7.01 1.32 -16.12
CA PRO A 90 8.10 0.36 -16.23
C PRO A 90 8.02 -0.55 -17.47
N TYR A 91 6.89 -0.53 -18.18
CA TYR A 91 6.64 -1.37 -19.36
C TYR A 91 6.63 -0.58 -20.69
N CYS A 92 6.90 0.74 -20.63
CA CYS A 92 6.85 1.64 -21.79
C CYS A 92 8.02 1.51 -22.75
#